data_AF-A0A353QHK5-F1
#
_entry.id   AF-A0A353QHK5-F1
#
_cell.length_a   1.000
_cell.length_b   1.000
_cell.length_c   1.000
_cell.angle_alpha   90.00
_cell.angle_beta   90.00
_cell.angle_gamma   90.00
#
_symmetry.space_group_name_H-M   'P 1'
#
loop_
_entity.id
_entity.type
_entity.pdbx_description
1 polymer ?
#
loop_
_entity_poly.entity_id
_entity_poly.type
_entity_poly.pdbx_seq_one_letter_code
_entity_poly.pdbx_strand_id
1 'polypeptide(L)' 'AIIMLAPDVPDYLVPGGFFLAAGIIEGRRDETLRAIADAGLKIREIHQDGEWITVYATKG' A
#
# COMPACT_ATOMS: atom_id res chain seq x y z
N ALA A 1 1.60 6.55 -9.21
CA ALA A 1 2.83 5.74 -9.10
C ALA A 1 2.61 4.47 -8.30
N ILE A 2 2.07 4.55 -7.08
CA ILE A 2 1.92 3.40 -6.14
C ILE A 2 1.34 2.14 -6.80
N ILE A 3 0.20 2.25 -7.50
CA ILE A 3 -0.45 1.10 -8.17
C ILE A 3 0.47 0.40 -9.18
N MET A 4 1.25 1.16 -9.95
CA MET A 4 2.17 0.59 -10.95
C MET A 4 3.37 -0.11 -10.32
N LEU A 5 3.79 0.34 -9.13
CA LEU A 5 4.96 -0.21 -8.43
C LEU A 5 4.59 -1.36 -7.50
N ALA A 6 3.34 -1.42 -7.02
CA ALA A 6 2.89 -2.38 -6.03
C ALA A 6 3.27 -3.84 -6.35
N PRO A 7 3.13 -4.35 -7.61
CA PRO A 7 3.47 -5.74 -7.92
C PRO A 7 4.93 -6.11 -7.65
N ASP A 8 5.87 -5.18 -7.81
CA ASP A 8 7.30 -5.44 -7.69
C ASP A 8 7.81 -5.22 -6.26
N VAL A 9 7.10 -4.44 -5.44
CA VAL A 9 7.50 -4.10 -4.06
C VAL A 9 7.86 -5.32 -3.20
N PRO A 10 7.09 -6.43 -3.20
CA PRO A 10 7.42 -7.60 -2.39
C PRO A 10 8.82 -8.16 -2.66
N ASP A 11 9.33 -8.08 -3.89
CA ASP A 11 10.64 -8.64 -4.26
C ASP A 11 11.81 -7.88 -3.61
N TYR A 12 11.56 -6.64 -3.17
CA TYR A 12 12.52 -5.78 -2.49
C TYR A 12 12.37 -5.79 -0.96
N LEU A 13 11.45 -6.58 -0.42
CA LEU A 13 11.20 -6.69 1.02
C LEU A 13 11.66 -8.05 1.56
N VAL A 14 12.31 -8.02 2.72
CA VAL A 14 12.50 -9.22 3.56
C VAL A 14 11.16 -9.71 4.12
N PRO A 15 11.02 -10.99 4.51
CA PRO A 15 9.83 -11.47 5.23
C PRO A 15 9.53 -10.60 6.45
N GLY A 16 8.28 -10.18 6.61
CA GLY A 16 7.87 -9.22 7.65
C GLY A 16 8.29 -7.77 7.41
N GLY A 17 8.98 -7.47 6.30
CA GLY A 17 9.39 -6.12 5.91
C GLY A 17 8.20 -5.19 5.65
N PHE A 18 8.43 -3.89 5.85
CA PHE A 18 7.37 -2.88 5.84
C PHE A 18 7.29 -2.14 4.50
N PHE A 19 6.07 -1.84 4.10
CA PHE A 19 5.74 -0.95 2.99
C PHE A 19 4.83 0.17 3.50
N LEU A 20 5.25 1.42 3.31
CA LEU A 20 4.48 2.60 3.65
C LEU A 20 4.24 3.44 2.39
N ALA A 21 2.97 3.63 2.05
CA ALA A 21 2.54 4.38 0.88
C ALA A 21 1.64 5.54 1.33
N ALA A 22 2.09 6.77 1.10
CA ALA A 22 1.38 8.00 1.46
C ALA A 22 1.03 8.83 0.22
N GLY A 23 0.24 9.89 0.39
CA GLY A 23 -0.16 10.77 -0.71
C GLY A 23 -1.22 10.17 -1.64
N ILE A 24 -2.01 9.22 -1.12
CA ILE A 24 -3.13 8.63 -1.85
C ILE A 24 -4.34 9.55 -1.69
N ILE A 25 -4.91 10.03 -2.78
CA ILE A 25 -6.15 10.82 -2.73
C ILE A 25 -7.36 9.89 -2.51
N GLU A 26 -8.36 10.32 -1.74
CA GLU A 26 -9.52 9.48 -1.35
C GLU A 26 -10.20 8.82 -2.55
N GLY A 27 -10.36 9.52 -3.68
CA GLY A 27 -10.96 8.97 -4.91
C GLY A 27 -10.19 7.80 -5.53
N ARG A 28 -8.95 7.53 -5.09
CA ARG A 28 -8.11 6.40 -5.52
C ARG A 28 -7.84 5.39 -4.41
N ARG A 29 -8.45 5.55 -3.24
CA ARG A 29 -8.26 4.69 -2.06
C ARG A 29 -8.43 3.22 -2.42
N ASP A 30 -9.60 2.83 -2.90
CA ASP A 30 -9.93 1.41 -3.11
C ASP A 30 -9.11 0.77 -4.24
N GLU A 31 -8.80 1.54 -5.29
CA GLU A 31 -7.91 1.09 -6.37
C GLU A 31 -6.50 0.81 -5.83
N THR A 32 -5.99 1.72 -4.98
CA THR A 32 -4.64 1.59 -4.40
C THR A 32 -4.55 0.45 -3.39
N LEU A 33 -5.55 0.32 -2.50
CA LEU A 33 -5.60 -0.77 -1.52
C LEU A 33 -5.67 -2.14 -2.21
N ARG A 34 -6.47 -2.26 -3.28
CA ARG A 34 -6.53 -3.49 -4.09
C ARG A 34 -5.18 -3.82 -4.70
N ALA A 35 -4.52 -2.86 -5.37
CA ALA A 35 -3.20 -3.10 -5.96
C ALA A 35 -2.16 -3.57 -4.93
N ILE A 36 -2.19 -3.00 -3.71
CA ILE A 36 -1.30 -3.41 -2.61
C ILE A 36 -1.61 -4.84 -2.15
N ALA A 37 -2.90 -5.18 -1.99
CA ALA A 37 -3.33 -6.51 -1.56
C ALA A 37 -3.08 -7.59 -2.63
N ASP A 38 -3.34 -7.28 -3.90
CA ASP A 38 -3.12 -8.17 -5.05
C ASP A 38 -1.62 -8.44 -5.28
N ALA A 39 -0.76 -7.50 -4.89
CA ALA A 39 0.70 -7.71 -4.83
C ALA A 39 1.13 -8.64 -3.68
N GLY A 40 0.21 -9.14 -2.85
CA GLY A 40 0.52 -10.04 -1.73
C GLY A 40 1.05 -9.34 -0.47
N LEU A 41 0.97 -8.00 -0.39
CA LEU A 41 1.26 -7.27 0.84
C LEU A 41 0.03 -7.27 1.75
N LYS A 42 0.26 -7.53 3.04
CA LYS A 42 -0.80 -7.52 4.04
C LYS A 42 -0.97 -6.12 4.61
N ILE A 43 -2.09 -5.48 4.30
CA ILE A 43 -2.47 -4.17 4.87
C ILE A 43 -2.68 -4.32 6.38
N ARG A 44 -2.07 -3.43 7.15
CA ARG A 44 -2.10 -3.43 8.61
C ARG A 44 -2.84 -2.22 9.15
N GLU A 45 -2.59 -1.05 8.57
CA GLU A 45 -3.19 0.20 9.02
C GLU A 45 -3.44 1.12 7.83
N ILE A 46 -4.51 1.89 7.94
CA ILE A 46 -4.87 2.95 7.00
C ILE A 46 -5.14 4.19 7.84
N HIS A 47 -4.39 5.26 7.56
CA HIS A 47 -4.59 6.56 8.17
C HIS A 47 -5.19 7.52 7.15
N GLN A 48 -6.10 8.38 7.60
CA GLN A 48 -6.76 9.38 6.78
C GLN A 48 -6.66 10.76 7.43
N ASP A 49 -6.18 11.72 6.66
CA ASP A 49 -6.14 13.14 7.01
C ASP A 49 -6.81 13.96 5.90
N GLY A 50 -8.07 14.35 6.13
CA GLY A 50 -8.92 14.95 5.12
C GLY A 50 -9.11 14.02 3.90
N GLU A 51 -8.66 14.50 2.74
CA GLU A 51 -8.71 13.76 1.46
C GLU A 51 -7.48 12.87 1.22
N TRP A 52 -6.50 12.89 2.12
CA TRP A 52 -5.25 12.17 1.98
C TRP A 52 -5.24 10.89 2.80
N ILE A 53 -4.78 9.82 2.17
CA ILE A 53 -4.70 8.48 2.73
C ILE A 53 -3.23 8.04 2.77
N THR A 54 -2.86 7.41 3.88
CA THR A 54 -1.60 6.69 4.06
C THR A 54 -1.90 5.24 4.42
N VAL A 55 -1.20 4.32 3.79
CA VAL A 55 -1.35 2.86 3.97
C VAL A 55 -0.04 2.29 4.48
N TYR A 56 -0.15 1.46 5.51
CA TYR A 56 0.94 0.67 6.05
C TYR A 56 0.63 -0.82 5.84
N ALA A 57 1.57 -1.52 5.21
CA ALA A 57 1.46 -2.93 4.87
C ALA A 57 2.77 -3.68 5.16
N THR A 58 2.70 -5.01 5.23
CA THR A 58 3.85 -5.89 5.48
C THR A 58 3.93 -6.99 4.44
N LYS A 59 5.14 -7.40 4.05
CA LYS A 59 5.33 -8.67 3.33
C LYS A 59 4.98 -9.83 4.27
N GLY A 60 4.14 -10.75 3.77
CA GLY A 60 3.74 -11.98 4.45
C GLY A 60 4.91 -12.91 4.74
#